data_AF-A0A920QK57-F1
#
_entry.id   AF-A0A920QK57-F1
#
_cell.length_a   1.000
_cell.length_b   1.000
_cell.length_c   1.000
_cell.angle_alpha   90.00
_cell.angle_beta   90.00
_cell.angle_gamma   90.00
#
_symmetry.space_group_name_H-M   'P 1'
#
loop_
_entity.id
_entity.type
_entity.pdbx_description
1 polymer ?
#
loop_
_entity_poly.entity_id
_entity_poly.type
_entity_poly.pdbx_seq_one_letter_code
_entity_poly.pdbx_strand_id
1 'polypeptide(L)'
;MDSINLLDPLVLTGLFVGAMLPFLFSAMTMKSVGKAAFDMIEEVRRQFRTIPGIMEGKAEPDYEKCVEISTTAALREMIPPGILIMGTPLLVGFLFGVQLLRVY
;
A
#
# COMPACT_ATOMS: atom_id res chain seq x y z
N MET A 1 29.86 22.38 -11.66
CA MET A 1 28.92 21.30 -12.03
C MET A 1 29.21 20.16 -11.07
N ASP A 2 28.43 20.06 -9.98
CA ASP A 2 28.59 18.95 -9.04
C ASP A 2 28.03 17.67 -9.68
N SER A 3 28.90 16.90 -10.32
CA SER A 3 28.58 15.62 -10.92
C SER A 3 28.28 14.59 -9.83
N ILE A 4 27.15 13.88 -9.94
CA ILE A 4 26.86 12.71 -9.08
C ILE A 4 27.90 11.63 -9.38
N ASN A 5 28.75 11.33 -8.41
CA ASN A 5 29.71 10.25 -8.53
C ASN A 5 29.10 8.94 -8.01
N LEU A 6 28.71 8.06 -8.94
CA LEU A 6 28.11 6.75 -8.62
C LEU A 6 29.08 5.79 -7.93
N LEU A 7 30.39 6.06 -7.96
CA LEU A 7 31.41 5.28 -7.26
C LEU A 7 31.59 5.71 -5.81
N ASP A 8 30.93 6.78 -5.38
CA ASP A 8 30.89 7.15 -3.96
C ASP A 8 30.08 6.07 -3.21
N PRO A 9 30.65 5.43 -2.18
CA PRO A 9 29.96 4.41 -1.39
C PRO A 9 28.60 4.88 -0.86
N LEU A 10 28.45 6.15 -0.51
CA LEU A 10 27.22 6.73 0.02
C LEU A 10 26.13 6.83 -1.06
N VAL A 11 26.49 7.30 -2.25
CA VAL A 11 25.58 7.44 -3.41
C VAL A 11 25.11 6.06 -3.88
N LEU A 12 26.02 5.09 -3.95
CA LEU A 12 25.71 3.72 -4.38
C LEU A 12 24.77 3.01 -3.40
N THR A 13 24.97 3.17 -2.09
CA THR A 13 24.03 2.61 -1.08
C THR A 13 22.68 3.30 -1.15
N GLY A 14 22.63 4.63 -1.31
CA GLY A 14 21.39 5.37 -1.51
C GLY A 14 20.58 4.86 -2.71
N LEU A 15 21.23 4.60 -3.84
CA LEU A 15 20.61 4.06 -5.05
C LEU A 15 19.94 2.70 -4.81
N PHE A 16 20.66 1.76 -4.17
CA PHE A 16 20.10 0.43 -3.91
C PHE A 16 18.92 0.49 -2.94
N VAL A 17 19.01 1.31 -1.89
CA VAL A 17 17.89 1.44 -0.93
C VAL A 17 16.70 2.14 -1.58
N GLY A 18 16.93 3.21 -2.35
CA GLY A 18 15.89 3.89 -3.14
C GLY A 18 15.20 2.94 -4.11
N ALA A 19 15.96 2.11 -4.82
CA ALA A 19 15.41 1.11 -5.75
C ALA A 19 14.55 0.04 -5.06
N MET A 20 14.80 -0.28 -3.79
CA MET A 20 14.00 -1.24 -3.02
C MET A 20 12.68 -0.65 -2.50
N LEU A 21 12.58 0.67 -2.32
CA LEU A 21 11.38 1.29 -1.75
C LEU A 21 10.09 1.03 -2.54
N PRO A 22 10.05 1.14 -3.89
CA PRO A 22 8.85 0.83 -4.67
C PRO A 22 8.39 -0.61 -4.50
N PHE A 23 9.32 -1.56 -4.35
CA PHE A 23 9.00 -2.96 -4.08
C PHE A 23 8.40 -3.15 -2.70
N LEU A 24 8.95 -2.47 -1.69
CA LEU A 24 8.39 -2.49 -0.34
C LEU A 24 6.99 -1.87 -0.30
N PHE A 25 6.79 -0.73 -0.97
CA PHE A 25 5.48 -0.09 -1.13
C PHE A 25 4.47 -1.05 -1.80
N SER A 26 4.87 -1.67 -2.91
CA SER A 26 4.03 -2.62 -3.65
C SER A 26 3.68 -3.85 -2.81
N ALA A 27 4.63 -4.38 -2.05
CA ALA A 27 4.39 -5.52 -1.17
C ALA A 27 3.39 -5.18 -0.06
N MET A 28 3.48 -3.98 0.53
CA MET A 28 2.51 -3.52 1.53
C MET A 28 1.12 -3.37 0.92
N THR A 29 0.98 -2.67 -0.22
CA THR A 29 -0.32 -2.45 -0.85
C THR A 29 -0.98 -3.74 -1.32
N MET A 30 -0.22 -4.67 -1.92
CA MET A 30 -0.73 -5.99 -2.32
C MET A 30 -1.21 -6.81 -1.12
N LYS A 31 -0.47 -6.79 0.00
CA LYS A 31 -0.88 -7.46 1.23
C LYS A 31 -2.18 -6.86 1.79
N SER A 32 -2.31 -5.55 1.77
CA SER A 32 -3.51 -4.83 2.21
C SER A 32 -4.73 -5.15 1.35
N VAL A 33 -4.57 -5.14 0.03
CA VAL A 33 -5.63 -5.54 -0.92
C VAL A 33 -6.04 -6.99 -0.68
N GLY A 34 -5.07 -7.89 -0.47
CA GLY A 34 -5.35 -9.30 -0.17
C GLY A 34 -6.28 -9.46 1.04
N LYS A 35 -5.99 -8.78 2.15
CA LYS A 35 -6.84 -8.82 3.35
C LYS A 35 -8.26 -8.30 3.07
N ALA A 36 -8.37 -7.12 2.47
CA ALA A 36 -9.67 -6.52 2.15
C ALA A 36 -10.50 -7.40 1.20
N ALA A 37 -9.85 -8.08 0.25
CA ALA A 37 -10.50 -9.01 -0.66
C ALA A 37 -11.01 -10.26 0.07
N PHE A 38 -10.28 -10.79 1.05
CA PHE A 38 -10.77 -11.91 1.86
C PHE A 38 -12.02 -11.54 2.64
N ASP A 39 -12.02 -10.39 3.31
CA ASP A 39 -13.18 -9.89 4.05
C ASP A 39 -14.40 -9.69 3.12
N MET A 40 -14.17 -9.14 1.93
CA MET A 40 -15.21 -8.99 0.90
C MET A 40 -15.77 -10.33 0.44
N ILE A 41 -14.92 -11.33 0.21
CA ILE A 41 -15.36 -12.68 -0.21
C ILE A 41 -16.19 -13.34 0.90
N GLU A 42 -15.78 -13.22 2.16
CA GLU A 42 -16.54 -13.76 3.29
C GLU A 42 -17.92 -13.10 3.40
N GLU A 43 -18.00 -11.78 3.23
CA GLU A 43 -19.26 -11.05 3.24
C GLU A 43 -20.19 -11.45 2.09
N VAL A 44 -19.66 -11.54 0.86
CA VAL A 44 -20.43 -12.00 -0.30
C VAL A 44 -20.93 -13.45 -0.08
N ARG A 45 -20.08 -14.34 0.46
CA ARG A 45 -20.49 -15.71 0.80
C ARG A 45 -21.56 -15.76 1.90
N ARG A 46 -21.51 -14.85 2.88
CA ARG A 46 -22.54 -14.71 3.92
C ARG A 46 -23.86 -14.30 3.29
N GLN A 47 -23.87 -13.27 2.45
CA GLN A 47 -25.08 -12.81 1.77
C GLN A 47 -25.72 -13.91 0.91
N PHE A 48 -24.92 -14.66 0.14
CA PHE A 48 -25.42 -15.80 -0.64
C PHE A 48 -26.03 -16.92 0.21
N ARG A 49 -25.53 -17.15 1.43
CA ARG A 49 -26.02 -18.20 2.33
C ARG A 49 -27.22 -17.78 3.18
N THR A 50 -27.31 -16.51 3.55
CA THR A 50 -28.29 -16.02 4.52
C THR A 50 -29.50 -15.35 3.87
N ILE A 51 -29.34 -14.73 2.69
CA ILE A 51 -30.43 -14.01 2.03
C ILE A 51 -31.08 -14.93 0.98
N PRO A 52 -32.31 -15.42 1.23
CA PRO A 52 -33.01 -16.28 0.28
C PRO A 52 -33.36 -15.47 -0.98
N GLY A 53 -33.19 -16.09 -2.15
CA GLY A 53 -33.54 -15.46 -3.43
C GLY A 53 -32.45 -14.56 -4.04
N ILE A 54 -31.30 -14.33 -3.39
CA ILE A 54 -30.18 -13.59 -4.01
C ILE A 54 -29.64 -14.33 -5.23
N MET A 55 -29.41 -15.65 -5.13
CA MET A 55 -28.92 -16.44 -6.28
C MET A 55 -29.95 -16.56 -7.41
N GLU A 56 -31.22 -16.32 -7.10
CA GLU A 56 -32.33 -16.32 -8.05
C GLU A 56 -32.62 -14.92 -8.61
N GLY A 57 -31.89 -13.88 -8.14
CA GLY A 57 -32.08 -12.48 -8.54
C GLY A 57 -33.37 -11.84 -8.02
N LYS A 58 -34.02 -12.43 -7.02
CA LYS A 58 -35.30 -11.95 -6.45
C LYS A 58 -35.15 -11.08 -5.21
N ALA A 59 -33.97 -11.11 -4.59
CA ALA A 59 -33.65 -10.31 -3.41
C ALA A 59 -32.47 -9.39 -3.69
N GLU A 60 -32.52 -8.17 -3.14
CA GLU A 60 -31.43 -7.21 -3.28
C GLU A 60 -30.30 -7.53 -2.29
N PRO A 61 -29.03 -7.51 -2.73
CA PRO A 61 -27.88 -7.71 -1.87
C PRO A 61 -27.59 -6.46 -1.02
N ASP A 62 -26.86 -6.66 0.07
CA ASP A 62 -26.43 -5.58 0.96
C ASP A 62 -25.13 -4.96 0.42
N TYR A 63 -25.29 -3.90 -0.37
CA TYR A 63 -24.17 -3.15 -0.93
C TYR A 63 -23.47 -2.26 0.10
N GLU A 64 -24.19 -1.75 1.10
CA GLU A 64 -23.63 -0.87 2.12
C GLU A 64 -22.52 -1.58 2.88
N LYS A 65 -22.73 -2.85 3.23
CA LYS A 65 -21.71 -3.65 3.92
C LYS A 65 -20.43 -3.83 3.11
N CYS A 66 -20.56 -4.08 1.81
CA CYS A 66 -19.41 -4.20 0.91
C CYS A 66 -18.64 -2.87 0.79
N VAL A 67 -19.36 -1.74 0.69
CA VAL A 67 -18.75 -0.40 0.66
C VAL A 67 -18.04 -0.10 1.99
N GLU A 68 -18.64 -0.44 3.13
CA GLU A 68 -18.06 -0.25 4.46
C GLU A 68 -16.73 -1.01 4.62
N ILE A 69 -16.69 -2.28 4.21
CA ILE A 69 -15.49 -3.13 4.28
C ILE A 69 -14.35 -2.50 3.46
N SER A 70 -14.62 -2.19 2.19
CA SER A 70 -13.60 -1.61 1.29
C SER A 70 -13.11 -0.24 1.78
N THR A 71 -14.00 0.61 2.26
CA THR A 71 -13.68 1.96 2.75
C THR A 71 -12.83 1.89 4.02
N THR A 72 -13.25 1.08 4.98
CA THR A 72 -12.54 0.94 6.26
C THR A 72 -11.16 0.33 6.06
N ALA A 73 -11.05 -0.70 5.22
CA ALA A 73 -9.78 -1.31 4.90
C ALA A 73 -8.84 -0.33 4.17
N ALA A 74 -9.35 0.40 3.18
CA ALA A 74 -8.55 1.39 2.45
C ALA A 74 -8.01 2.49 3.36
N LEU A 75 -8.85 3.07 4.23
CA LEU A 75 -8.45 4.12 5.15
C LEU A 75 -7.39 3.67 6.15
N ARG A 76 -7.53 2.45 6.68
CA ARG A 76 -6.59 1.91 7.66
C ARG A 76 -5.26 1.49 7.04
N GLU A 77 -5.31 0.84 5.89
CA GLU A 77 -4.13 0.24 5.25
C GLU A 77 -3.34 1.25 4.39
N MET A 78 -3.88 2.44 4.10
CA MET A 78 -3.15 3.51 3.41
C MET A 78 -2.12 4.23 4.30
N ILE A 79 -2.29 4.18 5.64
CA ILE A 79 -1.42 4.89 6.58
C ILE A 79 0.04 4.39 6.52
N PRO A 80 0.34 3.08 6.61
CA PRO A 80 1.73 2.60 6.57
C PRO A 80 2.50 2.95 5.27
N PRO A 81 1.97 2.70 4.05
CA PRO A 81 2.67 3.07 2.83
C PRO A 81 2.81 4.59 2.67
N GLY A 82 1.85 5.38 3.14
CA GLY A 82 1.96 6.84 3.17
C GLY A 82 3.09 7.34 4.06
N ILE A 83 3.22 6.77 5.26
CA ILE A 83 4.33 7.08 6.18
C ILE A 83 5.67 6.66 5.58
N LEU A 84 5.74 5.51 4.90
CA LEU A 84 6.98 5.08 4.24
C LEU A 84 7.44 6.11 3.21
N ILE A 85 6.55 6.54 2.31
CA ILE A 85 6.90 7.48 1.23
C ILE A 85 7.26 8.86 1.80
N MET A 86 6.48 9.39 2.75
CA MET A 86 6.75 10.72 3.30
C MET A 86 7.94 10.72 4.27
N GLY A 87 8.10 9.66 5.05
CA GLY A 87 9.13 9.54 6.07
C GLY A 87 10.52 9.28 5.48
N THR A 88 10.62 8.56 4.36
CA THR A 88 11.93 8.16 3.84
C THR A 88 12.79 9.35 3.38
N PRO A 89 12.30 10.31 2.57
CA PRO A 89 13.08 11.49 2.19
C PRO A 89 13.47 12.36 3.40
N LEU A 90 12.59 12.46 4.41
CA LEU A 90 12.86 13.22 5.64
C LEU A 90 13.97 12.57 6.46
N LEU A 91 13.91 11.26 6.68
CA LEU A 91 14.93 10.52 7.41
C LEU A 91 16.27 10.54 6.69
N VAL A 92 16.26 10.30 5.38
CA VAL A 92 17.46 10.28 4.54
C VAL A 92 18.10 11.66 4.47
N GLY A 93 17.30 12.70 4.24
CA GLY A 93 17.77 14.08 4.16
C GLY A 93 18.38 14.58 5.47
N PHE A 94 17.82 14.20 6.61
CA PHE A 94 18.31 14.66 7.92
C PHE A 94 19.53 13.88 8.42
N LEU A 95 19.65 12.58 8.12
CA LEU A 95 20.74 11.73 8.61
C LEU A 95 21.96 11.68 7.67
N PHE A 96 21.75 11.69 6.34
CA PHE A 96 22.80 11.43 5.36
C PHE A 96 23.09 12.63 4.43
N GLY A 97 22.34 13.72 4.57
CA GLY A 97 22.56 14.95 3.81
C GLY A 97 22.09 14.90 2.35
N VAL A 98 22.30 16.02 1.64
CA VAL A 98 21.74 16.29 0.31
C VAL A 98 22.31 15.36 -0.78
N GLN A 99 23.51 14.81 -0.57
CA GLN A 99 24.14 13.87 -1.49
C GLN A 99 23.35 12.57 -1.66
N LEU A 100 22.77 12.02 -0.58
CA LEU A 100 22.00 10.78 -0.63
C LEU A 100 20.57 11.01 -1.13
N LEU A 101 19.98 12.17 -0.80
CA LEU A 101 18.63 12.56 -1.23
C LEU A 101 18.52 12.70 -2.75
N ARG A 102 19.59 13.10 -3.45
CA ARG A 102 19.59 13.28 -4.90
C ARG A 102 19.48 11.98 -5.71
N VAL A 103 19.67 10.83 -5.07
CA VAL A 103 19.78 9.50 -5.71
C VAL A 103 18.63 8.58 -5.31
N TYR A 104 17.89 8.96 -4.26
CA TYR A 104 16.65 8.30 -3.82
C TYR A 104 15.51 8.56 -4.80
#